data_AF-A0A958ERQ0-F1
#
_entry.id   AF-A0A958ERQ0-F1
#
_cell.length_a   1.000
_cell.length_b   1.000
_cell.length_c   1.000
_cell.angle_alpha   90.00
_cell.angle_beta   90.00
_cell.angle_gamma   90.00
#
_symmetry.space_group_name_H-M   'P 1'
#
loop_
_entity.id
_entity.type
_entity.pdbx_description
1 polymer ?
#
loop_
_entity_poly.entity_id
_entity_poly.type
_entity_poly.pdbx_seq_one_letter_code
_entity_poly.pdbx_strand_id
1 'polypeptide(L)'
;MVLTENIVYHPSKDHFQKALKQAIKYAVLSLPWTLNRMSYNDNKTGLKKRLRNIILGKIPEHLIWNVFEEYNIRIESWSGETAFWEKDRFDILVYINGTNEEWDIKNLTFDFSKMNRDDWLHLPALIPNRHYKDQWATRNRTHLKESARKRYLFTFLEDPCLQIELSTDQEKAFADIEQNKKYYIHQDTIILKKIGYIAFKLTNPEPRFVIAATASENEWDLFLPIAKGTILNKGLIKTRIDNMGSEMQYLPSFLTTIGKEKIL
;
A
#
# COMPACT_ATOMS: atom_id res chain seq x y z
N MET A 1 1.81 -18.76 21.94
CA MET A 1 2.95 -17.84 21.96
C MET A 1 3.30 -17.59 20.49
N VAL A 2 2.77 -16.54 19.88
CA VAL A 2 3.00 -16.28 18.45
C VAL A 2 4.32 -15.55 18.35
N LEU A 3 5.33 -16.23 17.80
CA LEU A 3 6.63 -15.62 17.49
C LEU A 3 6.39 -14.52 16.46
N THR A 4 6.42 -13.26 16.90
CA THR A 4 6.27 -12.08 16.04
C THR A 4 7.60 -11.74 15.38
N GLU A 5 8.03 -12.61 14.47
CA GLU A 5 9.21 -12.39 13.65
C GLU A 5 8.85 -11.54 12.43
N ASN A 6 8.97 -10.22 12.59
CA ASN A 6 8.91 -9.29 11.46
C ASN A 6 10.10 -9.55 10.50
N ILE A 7 9.83 -9.64 9.19
CA ILE A 7 10.89 -9.60 8.18
C ILE A 7 11.27 -8.14 7.97
N VAL A 8 12.55 -7.84 8.12
CA VAL A 8 13.12 -6.52 7.82
C VAL A 8 13.92 -6.64 6.54
N TYR A 9 13.36 -6.13 5.45
CA TYR A 9 13.98 -6.08 4.15
C TYR A 9 14.64 -4.72 3.92
N HIS A 10 15.88 -4.75 3.49
CA HIS A 10 16.66 -3.58 3.12
C HIS A 10 16.84 -3.58 1.60
N PRO A 11 15.93 -2.94 0.83
CA PRO A 11 16.09 -2.87 -0.61
C PRO A 11 17.38 -2.13 -0.95
N SER A 12 18.15 -2.68 -1.89
CA SER A 12 19.25 -1.91 -2.49
C SER A 12 18.70 -0.64 -3.13
N LYS A 13 19.52 0.41 -3.19
CA LYS A 13 19.18 1.66 -3.88
C LYS A 13 18.57 1.43 -5.27
N ASP A 14 19.13 0.53 -6.08
CA ASP A 14 18.65 0.25 -7.43
C ASP A 14 17.26 -0.41 -7.43
N HIS A 15 17.02 -1.36 -6.51
CA HIS A 15 15.71 -1.98 -6.34
C HIS A 15 14.67 -0.97 -5.88
N PHE A 16 15.01 -0.13 -4.90
CA PHE A 16 14.11 0.92 -4.43
C PHE A 16 13.79 1.93 -5.54
N GLN A 17 14.78 2.34 -6.34
CA GLN A 17 14.58 3.25 -7.47
C GLN A 17 13.69 2.64 -8.56
N LYS A 18 13.83 1.34 -8.86
CA LYS A 18 12.94 0.64 -9.80
C LYS A 18 11.50 0.63 -9.28
N ALA A 19 11.28 0.27 -8.01
CA ALA A 19 9.98 0.29 -7.36
C ALA A 19 9.35 1.70 -7.37
N LEU A 20 10.14 2.72 -7.04
CA LEU A 20 9.71 4.11 -7.06
C LEU A 20 9.29 4.58 -8.45
N LYS A 21 10.04 4.23 -9.51
CA LYS A 21 9.68 4.59 -10.89
C LYS A 21 8.34 3.98 -11.32
N GLN A 22 8.09 2.72 -10.97
CA GLN A 22 6.81 2.07 -11.26
C GLN A 22 5.67 2.69 -10.46
N ALA A 23 5.89 2.97 -9.18
CA ALA A 23 4.92 3.65 -8.32
C ALA A 23 4.60 5.07 -8.82
N ILE A 24 5.59 5.82 -9.33
CA ILE A 24 5.38 7.14 -9.96
C ILE A 24 4.53 7.00 -11.22
N LYS A 25 4.84 6.04 -12.10
CA LYS A 25 4.04 5.77 -13.31
C LYS A 25 2.59 5.48 -12.95
N TYR A 26 2.35 4.58 -12.00
CA TYR A 26 1.02 4.26 -11.51
C TYR A 26 0.33 5.50 -10.95
N ALA A 27 1.02 6.31 -10.14
CA ALA A 27 0.46 7.52 -9.55
C ALA A 27 0.05 8.54 -10.62
N VAL A 28 0.87 8.76 -11.65
CA VAL A 28 0.53 9.66 -12.76
C VAL A 28 -0.76 9.23 -13.46
N LEU A 29 -0.88 7.94 -13.77
CA LEU A 29 -2.01 7.38 -14.52
C LEU A 29 -3.29 7.29 -13.69
N SER A 30 -3.17 6.95 -12.40
CA SER A 30 -4.31 6.76 -11.49
C SER A 30 -4.82 8.06 -10.87
N LEU A 31 -3.95 9.08 -10.72
CA LEU A 31 -4.29 10.31 -10.00
C LEU A 31 -5.59 10.96 -10.47
N PRO A 32 -5.85 11.18 -11.78
CA PRO A 32 -7.07 11.84 -12.24
C PRO A 32 -8.34 11.16 -11.72
N TRP A 33 -8.33 9.84 -11.60
CA TRP A 33 -9.49 9.04 -11.18
C TRP A 33 -9.66 8.99 -9.66
N THR A 34 -8.63 9.39 -8.91
CA THR A 34 -8.64 9.37 -7.44
C THR A 34 -8.83 10.73 -6.77
N LEU A 35 -8.74 11.83 -7.52
CA LEU A 35 -8.88 13.20 -7.00
C LEU A 35 -10.27 13.50 -6.42
N ASN A 36 -11.35 12.90 -6.96
CA ASN A 36 -12.72 13.14 -6.46
C ASN A 36 -13.07 12.40 -5.15
N ARG A 37 -12.18 11.56 -4.62
CA ARG A 37 -12.46 10.74 -3.42
C ARG A 37 -12.09 11.42 -2.10
N MET A 38 -11.40 12.55 -2.13
CA MET A 38 -11.04 13.34 -0.96
C MET A 38 -10.98 14.81 -1.38
N SER A 39 -11.79 15.64 -0.72
CA SER A 39 -11.83 17.10 -0.85
C SER A 39 -10.44 17.76 -0.87
N TYR A 40 -9.87 17.94 -2.06
CA TYR A 40 -8.60 18.62 -2.29
C TYR A 40 -8.79 19.82 -3.22
N ASN A 41 -9.92 20.52 -3.08
CA ASN A 41 -10.32 21.63 -3.95
C ASN A 41 -9.43 22.87 -3.83
N ASP A 42 -8.55 22.94 -2.83
CA ASP A 42 -7.75 24.13 -2.59
C ASP A 42 -6.25 23.77 -2.60
N ASN A 43 -5.56 24.14 -3.70
CA ASN A 43 -4.13 24.47 -3.77
C ASN A 43 -3.18 23.37 -4.28
N LYS A 44 -2.07 23.80 -4.91
CA LYS A 44 -0.93 22.98 -5.41
C LYS A 44 -0.44 21.93 -4.40
N THR A 45 -0.55 22.23 -3.11
CA THR A 45 -0.17 21.36 -1.99
C THR A 45 -0.99 20.07 -1.93
N GLY A 46 -2.27 20.11 -2.32
CA GLY A 46 -3.15 18.93 -2.34
C GLY A 46 -2.71 17.88 -3.35
N LEU A 47 -2.36 18.32 -4.57
CA LEU A 47 -1.94 17.46 -5.67
C LEU A 47 -0.64 16.70 -5.34
N LYS A 48 0.40 17.42 -4.91
CA LYS A 48 1.68 16.82 -4.51
C LYS A 48 1.51 15.83 -3.37
N LYS A 49 0.70 16.17 -2.36
CA LYS A 49 0.39 15.29 -1.24
C LYS A 49 -0.33 14.01 -1.69
N ARG A 50 -1.28 14.12 -2.64
CA ARG A 50 -1.99 12.95 -3.16
C ARG A 50 -1.07 12.05 -3.96
N LEU A 51 -0.27 12.60 -4.88
CA LEU A 51 0.76 11.86 -5.61
C LEU A 51 1.67 11.10 -4.63
N ARG A 52 2.19 11.79 -3.61
CA ARG A 52 3.04 11.17 -2.59
C ARG A 52 2.35 10.00 -1.91
N ASN A 53 1.09 10.15 -1.50
CA ASN A 53 0.37 9.06 -0.82
C ASN A 53 0.13 7.86 -1.74
N ILE A 54 -0.15 8.08 -3.04
CA ILE A 54 -0.31 6.97 -4.00
C ILE A 54 1.03 6.26 -4.19
N ILE A 55 2.11 7.02 -4.43
CA ILE A 55 3.46 6.47 -4.63
C ILE A 55 3.88 5.62 -3.43
N LEU A 56 3.77 6.15 -2.21
CA LEU A 56 4.14 5.43 -0.98
C LEU A 56 3.25 4.20 -0.71
N GLY A 57 2.01 4.20 -1.20
CA GLY A 57 1.13 3.04 -1.14
C GLY A 57 1.53 1.93 -2.14
N LYS A 58 2.04 2.31 -3.31
CA LYS A 58 2.37 1.39 -4.41
C LYS A 58 3.80 0.85 -4.38
N ILE A 59 4.75 1.55 -3.75
CA ILE A 59 6.13 1.06 -3.55
C ILE A 59 6.16 -0.35 -2.90
N PRO A 60 5.45 -0.61 -1.78
CA PRO A 60 5.40 -1.94 -1.15
C PRO A 60 5.05 -3.07 -2.11
N GLU A 61 4.08 -2.87 -3.01
CA GLU A 61 3.67 -3.88 -3.99
C GLU A 61 4.80 -4.27 -4.95
N HIS A 62 5.70 -3.33 -5.26
CA HIS A 62 6.89 -3.62 -6.07
C HIS A 62 8.05 -4.20 -5.25
N LEU A 63 8.18 -3.82 -3.98
CA LEU A 63 9.24 -4.36 -3.11
C LEU A 63 8.95 -5.79 -2.65
N ILE A 64 7.67 -6.17 -2.58
CA ILE A 64 7.26 -7.45 -2.01
C ILE A 64 7.73 -8.65 -2.83
N TRP A 65 7.87 -8.46 -4.14
CA TRP A 65 8.30 -9.52 -5.06
C TRP A 65 9.61 -10.16 -4.61
N ASN A 66 10.62 -9.34 -4.31
CA ASN A 66 11.93 -9.84 -3.90
C ASN A 66 11.86 -10.64 -2.61
N VAL A 67 11.06 -10.19 -1.64
CA VAL A 67 10.91 -10.93 -0.39
C VAL A 67 10.21 -12.26 -0.64
N PHE A 68 9.15 -12.28 -1.45
CA PHE A 68 8.46 -13.53 -1.73
C PHE A 68 9.34 -14.51 -2.52
N GLU A 69 10.16 -14.01 -3.44
CA GLU A 69 11.17 -14.79 -4.16
C GLU A 69 12.21 -15.41 -3.21
N GLU A 70 12.75 -14.65 -2.26
CA GLU A 70 13.69 -15.16 -1.24
C GLU A 70 13.11 -16.32 -0.41
N TYR A 71 11.80 -16.31 -0.16
CA TYR A 71 11.11 -17.38 0.59
C TYR A 71 10.53 -18.49 -0.30
N ASN A 72 10.84 -18.46 -1.61
CA ASN A 72 10.31 -19.40 -2.63
C ASN A 72 8.78 -19.43 -2.67
N ILE A 73 8.14 -18.27 -2.49
CA ILE A 73 6.70 -18.12 -2.61
C ILE A 73 6.39 -17.59 -3.99
N ARG A 74 5.63 -18.37 -4.75
CA ARG A 74 5.14 -17.92 -6.06
C ARG A 74 4.04 -16.88 -5.85
N ILE A 75 4.17 -15.75 -6.54
CA ILE A 75 3.12 -14.74 -6.65
C ILE A 75 2.87 -14.32 -8.08
N GLU A 76 1.69 -13.75 -8.33
CA GLU A 76 1.35 -13.05 -9.57
C GLU A 76 0.86 -11.65 -9.19
N SER A 77 1.66 -10.63 -9.48
CA SER A 77 1.39 -9.24 -9.05
C SER A 77 0.42 -8.49 -9.96
N TRP A 78 0.09 -9.04 -11.13
CA TRP A 78 -0.77 -8.41 -12.13
C TRP A 78 -2.18 -9.02 -12.20
N SER A 79 -2.42 -10.18 -11.58
CA SER A 79 -3.67 -10.93 -11.74
C SER A 79 -4.90 -10.20 -11.18
N GLY A 80 -4.69 -9.24 -10.27
CA GLY A 80 -5.73 -8.38 -9.71
C GLY A 80 -5.78 -6.98 -10.33
N GLU A 81 -4.83 -6.62 -11.19
CA GLU A 81 -4.72 -5.30 -11.81
C GLU A 81 -5.93 -5.03 -12.71
N THR A 82 -6.45 -3.82 -12.58
CA THR A 82 -7.48 -3.27 -13.46
C THR A 82 -6.93 -2.07 -14.21
N ALA A 83 -7.72 -1.52 -15.13
CA ALA A 83 -7.35 -0.25 -15.72
C ALA A 83 -7.24 0.86 -14.65
N PHE A 84 -6.38 1.86 -14.86
CA PHE A 84 -6.11 2.90 -13.85
C PHE A 84 -7.33 3.73 -13.42
N TRP A 85 -8.41 3.74 -14.22
CA TRP A 85 -9.69 4.38 -13.90
C TRP A 85 -10.65 3.48 -13.11
N GLU A 86 -10.30 2.21 -12.91
CA GLU A 86 -11.03 1.23 -12.12
C GLU A 86 -10.32 0.97 -10.78
N LYS A 87 -10.99 0.23 -9.90
CA LYS A 87 -10.38 -0.21 -8.65
C LYS A 87 -9.81 -1.61 -8.88
N ASP A 88 -8.53 -1.78 -8.56
CA ASP A 88 -7.90 -3.10 -8.54
C ASP A 88 -8.68 -4.07 -7.65
N ARG A 89 -8.71 -5.33 -8.09
CA ARG A 89 -9.47 -6.40 -7.44
C ARG A 89 -8.79 -6.82 -6.13
N PHE A 90 -7.48 -7.03 -6.22
CA PHE A 90 -6.56 -7.33 -5.13
C PHE A 90 -5.14 -6.94 -5.59
N ASP A 91 -4.19 -6.85 -4.65
CA ASP A 91 -2.83 -6.36 -4.95
C ASP A 91 -1.92 -7.48 -5.49
N ILE A 92 -1.98 -8.69 -4.92
CA ILE A 92 -1.19 -9.85 -5.40
C ILE A 92 -1.99 -11.16 -5.25
N LEU A 93 -1.79 -12.11 -6.17
CA LEU A 93 -2.23 -13.50 -6.02
C LEU A 93 -1.07 -14.33 -5.46
N VAL A 94 -1.26 -15.03 -4.35
CA VAL A 94 -0.22 -15.78 -3.65
C VAL A 94 -0.52 -17.28 -3.71
N TYR A 95 0.48 -18.08 -4.11
CA TYR A 95 0.37 -19.54 -4.15
C TYR A 95 1.05 -20.14 -2.93
N ILE A 96 0.26 -20.73 -2.04
CA ILE A 96 0.74 -21.19 -0.75
C ILE A 96 -0.02 -22.43 -0.28
N ASN A 97 0.68 -23.40 0.30
CA ASN A 97 0.09 -24.65 0.81
C ASN A 97 -0.80 -25.38 -0.21
N GLY A 98 -0.44 -25.32 -1.50
CA GLY A 98 -1.20 -25.96 -2.58
C GLY A 98 -2.48 -25.24 -3.02
N THR A 99 -2.77 -24.05 -2.47
CA THR A 99 -3.89 -23.20 -2.88
C THR A 99 -3.40 -21.86 -3.43
N ASN A 100 -4.32 -21.05 -3.97
CA ASN A 100 -4.07 -19.65 -4.26
C ASN A 100 -4.97 -18.75 -3.39
N GLU A 101 -4.45 -17.60 -2.99
CA GLU A 101 -5.12 -16.64 -2.13
C GLU A 101 -4.96 -15.22 -2.68
N GLU A 102 -6.02 -14.40 -2.57
CA GLU A 102 -5.99 -12.98 -2.96
C GLU A 102 -5.53 -12.12 -1.80
N TRP A 103 -4.40 -11.43 -1.97
CA TRP A 103 -3.81 -10.64 -0.90
C TRP A 103 -3.92 -9.14 -1.21
N ASP A 104 -4.42 -8.39 -0.23
CA ASP A 104 -4.41 -6.93 -0.22
C ASP A 104 -3.29 -6.45 0.72
N ILE A 105 -2.38 -5.63 0.21
CA ILE A 105 -1.32 -5.01 1.01
C ILE A 105 -1.87 -3.77 1.70
N LYS A 106 -1.56 -3.65 2.99
CA LYS A 106 -1.83 -2.46 3.82
C LYS A 106 -0.53 -1.93 4.35
N ASN A 107 -0.04 -0.88 3.70
CA ASN A 107 1.19 -0.22 4.08
C ASN A 107 0.93 1.04 4.89
N LEU A 108 1.72 1.22 5.94
CA LEU A 108 1.85 2.49 6.64
C LEU A 108 3.29 2.98 6.55
N THR A 109 3.47 4.26 6.22
CA THR A 109 4.80 4.88 6.17
C THR A 109 5.18 5.45 7.53
N PHE A 110 6.36 5.10 8.03
CA PHE A 110 6.84 5.52 9.35
C PHE A 110 8.26 6.02 9.36
N ASP A 111 8.53 6.95 10.27
CA ASP A 111 9.88 7.29 10.65
C ASP A 111 10.30 6.37 11.79
N PHE A 112 10.96 5.26 11.44
CA PHE A 112 11.39 4.26 12.42
C PHE A 112 12.45 4.78 13.39
N SER A 113 13.09 5.93 13.13
CA SER A 113 14.02 6.53 14.11
C SER A 113 13.29 7.04 15.36
N LYS A 114 11.96 7.17 15.30
CA LYS A 114 11.11 7.61 16.42
C LYS A 114 10.56 6.46 17.27
N MET A 115 10.98 5.22 17.00
CA MET A 115 10.39 4.03 17.58
C MET A 115 11.45 2.97 17.86
N ASN A 116 11.41 2.36 19.05
CA ASN A 116 12.26 1.21 19.35
C ASN A 116 11.73 -0.03 18.65
N ARG A 117 12.59 -1.02 18.39
CA ARG A 117 12.19 -2.25 17.69
C ARG A 117 11.06 -2.99 18.41
N ASP A 118 11.05 -2.98 19.73
CA ASP A 118 10.00 -3.65 20.52
C ASP A 118 8.62 -3.00 20.34
N ASP A 119 8.57 -1.69 20.08
CA ASP A 119 7.32 -0.97 19.80
C ASP A 119 6.70 -1.36 18.44
N TRP A 120 7.45 -2.05 17.56
CA TRP A 120 6.94 -2.47 16.24
C TRP A 120 5.81 -3.49 16.37
N LEU A 121 5.82 -4.28 17.45
CA LEU A 121 4.76 -5.26 17.76
C LEU A 121 3.43 -4.58 18.10
N HIS A 122 3.48 -3.33 18.52
CA HIS A 122 2.31 -2.51 18.85
C HIS A 122 1.91 -1.57 17.70
N LEU A 123 2.52 -1.71 16.52
CA LEU A 123 2.02 -1.05 15.32
C LEU A 123 0.61 -1.57 15.01
N PRO A 124 -0.28 -0.72 14.47
CA PRO A 124 -1.64 -1.12 14.18
C PRO A 124 -1.76 -1.76 12.80
N ALA A 125 -2.49 -2.87 12.72
CA ALA A 125 -3.16 -3.31 11.50
C ALA A 125 -4.41 -2.47 11.29
N LEU A 126 -4.50 -1.72 10.20
CA LEU A 126 -5.66 -0.90 9.87
C LEU A 126 -6.27 -1.32 8.54
N ILE A 127 -7.58 -1.61 8.54
CA ILE A 127 -8.38 -1.84 7.34
C ILE A 127 -9.46 -0.76 7.25
N PRO A 128 -9.57 -0.03 6.12
CA PRO A 128 -10.58 1.00 5.94
C PRO A 128 -12.02 0.50 6.15
N ASN A 129 -12.79 1.26 6.94
CA ASN A 129 -14.18 0.96 7.29
C ASN A 129 -15.06 2.22 7.32
N ARG A 130 -15.02 3.01 6.24
CA ARG A 130 -15.76 4.30 6.16
C ARG A 130 -17.25 4.14 5.90
N HIS A 131 -17.65 3.06 5.25
CA HIS A 131 -19.03 2.78 4.85
C HIS A 131 -19.21 1.29 4.53
N TYR A 132 -20.46 0.84 4.39
CA TYR A 132 -20.86 -0.56 4.15
C TYR A 132 -20.35 -1.21 2.84
N LYS A 133 -19.63 -0.46 2.01
CA LYS A 133 -19.01 -0.92 0.75
C LYS A 133 -17.47 -0.79 0.77
N ASP A 134 -16.89 -0.44 1.90
CA ASP A 134 -15.44 -0.25 2.02
C ASP A 134 -14.72 -1.61 2.16
N GLN A 135 -13.40 -1.57 2.33
CA GLN A 135 -12.56 -2.78 2.37
C GLN A 135 -12.99 -3.75 3.46
N TRP A 136 -13.29 -3.27 4.68
CA TRP A 136 -13.77 -4.13 5.75
C TRP A 136 -15.05 -4.90 5.41
N ALA A 137 -16.02 -4.25 4.77
CA ALA A 137 -17.28 -4.89 4.38
C ALA A 137 -17.12 -5.96 3.29
N THR A 138 -15.99 -5.93 2.57
CA THR A 138 -15.67 -6.86 1.48
C THR A 138 -14.52 -7.80 1.82
N ARG A 139 -14.08 -7.85 3.07
CA ARG A 139 -12.89 -8.60 3.53
C ARG A 139 -12.89 -10.11 3.27
N ASN A 140 -14.07 -10.73 3.16
CA ASN A 140 -14.24 -12.15 2.85
C ASN A 140 -14.54 -12.44 1.38
N ARG A 141 -14.57 -11.40 0.53
CA ARG A 141 -14.92 -11.57 -0.89
C ARG A 141 -13.64 -11.78 -1.69
N THR A 142 -13.59 -12.89 -2.40
CA THR A 142 -12.63 -13.14 -3.46
C THR A 142 -13.22 -12.72 -4.81
N HIS A 143 -12.36 -12.38 -5.75
CA HIS A 143 -12.70 -12.03 -7.12
C HIS A 143 -12.58 -13.21 -8.08
N LEU A 144 -11.60 -14.10 -7.87
CA LEU A 144 -11.43 -15.34 -8.63
C LEU A 144 -12.17 -16.47 -7.93
N LYS A 145 -12.73 -17.40 -8.72
CA LYS A 145 -13.56 -18.49 -8.19
C LYS A 145 -12.73 -19.56 -7.49
N GLU A 146 -11.49 -19.72 -7.93
CA GLU A 146 -10.50 -20.67 -7.47
C GLU A 146 -9.70 -20.19 -6.25
N SER A 147 -9.82 -18.90 -5.90
CA SER A 147 -9.19 -18.32 -4.72
C SER A 147 -9.77 -18.94 -3.45
N ALA A 148 -8.89 -19.54 -2.65
CA ALA A 148 -9.28 -20.17 -1.39
C ALA A 148 -9.80 -19.15 -0.38
N ARG A 149 -9.21 -17.95 -0.34
CA ARG A 149 -9.62 -16.85 0.53
C ARG A 149 -9.00 -15.52 0.12
N LYS A 150 -9.50 -14.45 0.75
CA LYS A 150 -8.87 -13.13 0.77
C LYS A 150 -8.06 -12.95 2.07
N ARG A 151 -6.86 -12.36 1.96
CA ARG A 151 -5.96 -12.06 3.07
C ARG A 151 -5.49 -10.61 3.00
N TYR A 152 -5.18 -10.04 4.15
CA TYR A 152 -4.55 -8.73 4.26
C TYR A 152 -3.12 -8.93 4.76
N LEU A 153 -2.16 -8.29 4.09
CA LEU A 153 -0.76 -8.27 4.51
C LEU A 153 -0.41 -6.87 5.01
N PHE A 154 -0.04 -6.79 6.28
CA PHE A 154 0.33 -5.53 6.92
C PHE A 154 1.83 -5.31 6.81
N THR A 155 2.18 -4.17 6.24
CA THR A 155 3.56 -3.79 5.94
C THR A 155 3.84 -2.37 6.41
N PHE A 156 5.13 -2.08 6.62
CA PHE A 156 5.58 -0.77 7.06
C PHE A 156 6.79 -0.35 6.24
N LEU A 157 6.71 0.82 5.61
CA LEU A 157 7.80 1.40 4.84
C LEU A 157 8.41 2.55 5.64
N GLU A 158 9.72 2.54 5.83
CA GLU A 158 10.42 3.70 6.37
C GLU A 158 10.22 4.90 5.46
N ASP A 159 9.90 6.07 6.01
CA ASP A 159 9.65 7.25 5.20
C ASP A 159 10.91 7.58 4.38
N PRO A 160 10.83 7.50 3.03
CA PRO A 160 11.98 7.85 2.19
C PRO A 160 12.22 9.37 2.14
N CYS A 161 11.41 10.15 2.87
CA CYS A 161 11.33 11.60 2.79
C CYS A 161 11.09 12.08 1.36
N LEU A 162 10.20 11.38 0.64
CA LEU A 162 9.87 11.68 -0.75
C LEU A 162 9.28 13.08 -0.89
N GLN A 163 9.98 13.94 -1.64
CA GLN A 163 9.52 15.25 -2.05
C GLN A 163 9.25 15.25 -3.56
N ILE A 164 8.06 15.72 -3.94
CA ILE A 164 7.61 15.77 -5.34
C ILE A 164 7.66 17.20 -5.84
N GLU A 165 8.30 17.38 -6.99
CA GLU A 165 8.38 18.64 -7.71
C GLU A 165 7.50 18.56 -8.95
N LEU A 166 6.62 19.54 -9.12
CA LEU A 166 5.76 19.69 -10.27
C LEU A 166 5.98 21.07 -10.88
N SER A 167 6.09 21.13 -12.19
CA SER A 167 6.07 22.39 -12.92
C SER A 167 4.64 22.93 -13.02
N THR A 168 4.50 24.23 -13.31
CA THR A 168 3.18 24.84 -13.57
C THR A 168 2.45 24.16 -14.72
N ASP A 169 3.17 23.70 -15.75
CA ASP A 169 2.55 23.03 -16.90
C ASP A 169 2.05 21.63 -16.55
N GLN A 170 2.76 20.91 -15.67
CA GLN A 170 2.30 19.63 -15.15
C GLN A 170 1.04 19.78 -14.29
N GLU A 171 0.99 20.82 -13.46
CA GLU A 171 -0.21 21.13 -12.67
C GLU A 171 -1.41 21.45 -13.57
N LYS A 172 -1.21 22.26 -14.61
CA LYS A 172 -2.24 22.54 -15.62
C LYS A 172 -2.67 21.28 -16.38
N ALA A 173 -1.73 20.41 -16.72
CA ALA A 173 -2.02 19.17 -17.42
C ALA A 173 -2.86 18.21 -16.55
N PHE A 174 -2.56 18.09 -15.25
CA PHE A 174 -3.42 17.33 -14.33
C PHE A 174 -4.83 17.91 -14.22
N ALA A 175 -4.95 19.24 -14.14
CA ALA A 175 -6.25 19.91 -14.09
C ALA A 175 -7.06 19.68 -15.39
N ASP A 176 -6.42 19.76 -16.56
CA ASP A 176 -7.05 19.45 -17.84
C ASP A 176 -7.54 17.99 -17.91
N ILE A 177 -6.71 17.03 -17.51
CA ILE A 177 -7.10 15.61 -17.51
C ILE A 177 -8.25 15.38 -16.54
N GLU A 178 -8.24 16.03 -15.37
CA GLU A 178 -9.33 15.96 -14.41
C GLU A 178 -10.65 16.51 -14.98
N GLN A 179 -10.62 17.68 -15.63
CA GLN A 179 -11.81 18.29 -16.23
C GLN A 179 -12.34 17.45 -17.41
N ASN A 180 -11.45 16.79 -18.13
CA ASN A 180 -11.76 16.01 -19.34
C ASN A 180 -11.64 14.50 -19.13
N LYS A 181 -11.87 14.00 -17.90
CA LYS A 181 -11.72 12.57 -17.52
C LYS A 181 -12.25 11.60 -18.57
N LYS A 182 -13.47 11.80 -19.07
CA LYS A 182 -14.09 10.89 -20.07
C LYS A 182 -13.26 10.71 -21.34
N TYR A 183 -12.58 11.76 -21.80
CA TYR A 183 -11.72 11.70 -22.99
C TYR A 183 -10.47 10.85 -22.75
N TYR A 184 -9.93 10.91 -21.54
CA TYR A 184 -8.66 10.26 -21.19
C TYR A 184 -8.82 8.81 -20.73
N ILE A 185 -10.04 8.25 -20.70
CA ILE A 185 -10.24 6.82 -20.47
C ILE A 185 -9.58 6.06 -21.62
N HIS A 186 -8.80 5.02 -21.31
CA HIS A 186 -7.98 4.26 -22.26
C HIS A 186 -6.82 5.04 -22.92
N GLN A 187 -6.46 6.23 -22.44
CA GLN A 187 -5.45 7.10 -23.07
C GLN A 187 -4.13 7.19 -22.27
N ASP A 188 -3.68 6.09 -21.67
CA ASP A 188 -2.51 6.05 -20.78
C ASP A 188 -1.25 6.69 -21.40
N THR A 189 -0.96 6.37 -22.67
CA THR A 189 0.18 6.95 -23.40
C THR A 189 0.07 8.46 -23.57
N ILE A 190 -1.14 8.98 -23.82
CA ILE A 190 -1.38 10.42 -23.96
C ILE A 190 -1.20 11.10 -22.60
N ILE A 191 -1.73 10.50 -21.52
CA ILE A 191 -1.57 11.02 -20.16
C ILE A 191 -0.08 11.11 -19.80
N LEU A 192 0.68 10.02 -20.00
CA LEU A 192 2.11 9.98 -19.71
C LEU A 192 2.89 11.00 -20.54
N LYS A 193 2.57 11.16 -21.83
CA LYS A 193 3.23 12.16 -22.68
C LYS A 193 2.91 13.58 -22.24
N LYS A 194 1.67 13.84 -21.82
CA LYS A 194 1.20 15.16 -21.41
C LYS A 194 1.79 15.59 -20.07
N ILE A 195 1.85 14.68 -19.09
CA ILE A 195 2.44 14.95 -17.77
C ILE A 195 3.97 14.92 -17.82
N GLY A 196 4.55 13.99 -18.60
CA GLY A 196 5.98 13.80 -18.68
C GLY A 196 6.59 13.30 -17.38
N TYR A 197 7.90 13.54 -17.23
CA TYR A 197 8.67 13.11 -16.06
C TYR A 197 8.35 13.97 -14.83
N ILE A 198 7.96 13.33 -13.73
CA ILE A 198 7.82 13.99 -12.43
C ILE A 198 9.16 13.97 -11.71
N ALA A 199 9.69 15.16 -11.41
CA ALA A 199 10.90 15.31 -10.61
C ALA A 199 10.61 15.00 -9.13
N PHE A 200 11.59 14.38 -8.47
CA PHE A 200 11.49 14.04 -7.06
C PHE A 200 12.86 14.07 -6.38
N LYS A 201 12.84 14.24 -5.06
CA LYS A 201 14.00 14.13 -4.18
C LYS A 201 13.70 13.12 -3.07
N LEU A 202 14.75 12.38 -2.69
CA LEU A 202 14.73 11.43 -1.58
C LEU A 202 15.83 11.86 -0.61
N THR A 203 15.50 11.95 0.68
CA THR A 203 16.52 12.12 1.73
C THR A 203 16.95 10.77 2.29
N ASN A 204 16.09 9.74 2.21
CA ASN A 204 16.40 8.36 2.56
C ASN A 204 16.20 7.47 1.32
N PRO A 205 17.26 7.19 0.54
CA PRO A 205 17.17 6.44 -0.71
C PRO A 205 17.15 4.91 -0.52
N GLU A 206 17.37 4.42 0.70
CA GLU A 206 17.41 2.99 1.05
C GLU A 206 16.53 2.73 2.27
N PRO A 207 15.22 3.04 2.18
CA PRO A 207 14.33 2.90 3.32
C PRO A 207 14.15 1.43 3.68
N ARG A 208 14.08 1.15 4.99
CA ARG A 208 13.68 -0.16 5.49
C ARG A 208 12.25 -0.48 5.09
N PHE A 209 12.00 -1.73 4.69
CA PHE A 209 10.67 -2.26 4.45
C PHE A 209 10.41 -3.44 5.38
N VAL A 210 9.34 -3.36 6.16
CA VAL A 210 8.99 -4.36 7.16
C VAL A 210 7.72 -5.08 6.73
N ILE A 211 7.80 -6.41 6.67
CA ILE A 211 6.65 -7.29 6.47
C ILE A 211 6.34 -7.93 7.80
N ALA A 212 5.17 -7.62 8.35
CA ALA A 212 4.86 -7.91 9.74
C ALA A 212 3.92 -9.10 9.90
N ALA A 213 2.66 -8.89 9.58
CA ALA A 213 1.61 -9.84 9.93
C ALA A 213 0.56 -9.95 8.83
N THR A 214 -0.24 -11.02 8.91
CA THR A 214 -1.38 -11.24 8.03
C THR A 214 -2.67 -11.35 8.81
N ALA A 215 -3.79 -11.11 8.14
CA ALA A 215 -5.12 -11.41 8.68
C ALA A 215 -6.04 -11.95 7.59
N SER A 216 -6.86 -12.90 7.98
CA SER A 216 -7.88 -13.57 7.18
C SER A 216 -9.14 -13.80 8.04
N GLU A 217 -10.06 -14.63 7.55
CA GLU A 217 -11.32 -14.93 8.22
C GLU A 217 -11.21 -15.35 9.69
N ASN A 218 -10.11 -16.00 10.07
CA ASN A 218 -9.88 -16.48 11.43
C ASN A 218 -9.51 -15.36 12.41
N GLU A 219 -9.08 -14.19 11.91
CA GLU A 219 -8.57 -13.11 12.73
C GLU A 219 -9.56 -11.94 12.88
N TRP A 220 -10.74 -11.98 12.25
CA TRP A 220 -11.64 -10.82 12.23
C TRP A 220 -12.18 -10.41 13.60
N ASP A 221 -12.33 -11.34 14.53
CA ASP A 221 -12.78 -11.05 15.89
C ASP A 221 -11.73 -10.28 16.70
N LEU A 222 -10.48 -10.21 16.22
CA LEU A 222 -9.40 -9.42 16.81
C LEU A 222 -9.43 -7.95 16.36
N PHE A 223 -10.26 -7.60 15.37
CA PHE A 223 -10.34 -6.24 14.84
C PHE A 223 -11.48 -5.47 15.50
N LEU A 224 -11.15 -4.32 16.07
CA LEU A 224 -12.10 -3.42 16.73
C LEU A 224 -12.29 -2.13 15.91
N PRO A 225 -13.46 -1.46 16.00
CA PRO A 225 -13.66 -0.16 15.37
C PRO A 225 -12.67 0.90 15.90
N ILE A 226 -12.03 1.61 14.98
CA ILE A 226 -11.13 2.73 15.26
C ILE A 226 -11.65 3.95 14.51
N ALA A 227 -12.16 4.92 15.26
CA ALA A 227 -12.70 6.15 14.71
C ALA A 227 -11.62 6.99 13.99
N LYS A 228 -12.07 7.81 13.04
CA LYS A 228 -11.25 8.87 12.44
C LYS A 228 -10.74 9.83 13.51
N GLY A 229 -9.46 10.18 13.42
CA GLY A 229 -8.80 11.13 14.33
C GLY A 229 -8.19 10.49 15.56
N THR A 230 -8.42 9.19 15.79
CA THR A 230 -7.76 8.42 16.85
C THR A 230 -6.24 8.49 16.73
N ILE A 231 -5.59 8.70 17.87
CA ILE A 231 -4.14 8.75 18.00
C ILE A 231 -3.68 7.38 18.52
N LEU A 232 -2.78 6.72 17.79
CA LEU A 232 -2.24 5.40 18.11
C LEU A 232 -0.72 5.49 18.29
N ASN A 233 -0.17 4.46 18.95
CA ASN A 233 1.26 4.25 19.15
C ASN A 233 1.99 5.51 19.65
N LYS A 234 1.63 5.97 20.85
CA LYS A 234 2.25 7.11 21.57
C LYS A 234 2.28 8.43 20.79
N GLY A 235 1.32 8.66 19.88
CA GLY A 235 1.24 9.91 19.11
C GLY A 235 1.77 9.84 17.69
N LEU A 236 2.38 8.72 17.29
CA LEU A 236 3.04 8.58 16.00
C LEU A 236 2.06 8.40 14.84
N ILE A 237 0.85 7.91 15.13
CA ILE A 237 -0.18 7.62 14.13
C ILE A 237 -1.44 8.39 14.48
N LYS A 238 -1.98 9.10 13.49
CA LYS A 238 -3.34 9.67 13.56
C LYS A 238 -4.17 9.16 12.40
N THR A 239 -5.26 8.46 12.69
CA THR A 239 -6.15 7.94 11.64
C THR A 239 -6.83 9.08 10.90
N ARG A 240 -6.91 8.99 9.57
CA ARG A 240 -7.56 10.01 8.71
C ARG A 240 -9.00 9.65 8.33
N ILE A 241 -9.36 8.40 8.55
CA ILE A 241 -10.64 7.78 8.20
C ILE A 241 -11.01 6.78 9.29
N ASP A 242 -12.25 6.31 9.29
CA ASP A 242 -12.67 5.20 10.14
C ASP A 242 -12.05 3.90 9.62
N ASN A 243 -11.59 3.07 10.55
CA ASN A 243 -10.96 1.79 10.29
C ASN A 243 -11.55 0.71 11.20
N MET A 244 -11.30 -0.53 10.83
CA MET A 244 -11.20 -1.63 11.79
C MET A 244 -9.71 -1.88 12.02
N GLY A 245 -9.31 -2.14 13.26
CA GLY A 245 -7.91 -2.41 13.53
C GLY A 245 -7.63 -3.31 14.71
N SER A 246 -6.42 -3.85 14.70
CA SER A 246 -5.85 -4.73 15.72
C SER A 246 -4.38 -4.36 15.93
N GLU A 247 -3.80 -4.75 17.06
CA GLU A 247 -2.35 -4.65 17.24
C GLU A 247 -1.64 -5.84 16.57
N MET A 248 -0.47 -5.59 15.98
CA MET A 248 0.23 -6.63 15.22
C MET A 248 0.61 -7.85 16.04
N GLN A 249 0.89 -7.68 17.33
CA GLN A 249 1.22 -8.78 18.23
C GLN A 249 0.12 -9.85 18.38
N TYR A 250 -1.13 -9.53 18.04
CA TYR A 250 -2.24 -10.48 18.11
C TYR A 250 -2.46 -11.22 16.80
N LEU A 251 -1.81 -10.81 15.71
CA LEU A 251 -2.01 -11.39 14.38
C LEU A 251 -0.90 -12.40 14.04
N PRO A 252 -1.18 -13.42 13.21
CA PRO A 252 -0.16 -14.31 12.68
C PRO A 252 0.93 -13.53 11.96
N SER A 253 2.20 -13.82 12.27
CA SER A 253 3.31 -13.27 11.51
C SER A 253 3.26 -13.76 10.06
N PHE A 254 3.91 -13.04 9.16
CA PHE A 254 4.06 -13.51 7.78
C PHE A 254 4.73 -14.89 7.72
N LEU A 255 5.80 -15.12 8.49
CA LEU A 255 6.52 -16.39 8.55
C LEU A 255 5.61 -17.56 8.99
N THR A 256 4.82 -17.36 10.04
CA THR A 256 3.83 -18.35 10.47
C THR A 256 2.80 -18.63 9.38
N THR A 257 2.34 -17.59 8.69
CA THR A 257 1.36 -17.72 7.60
C THR A 257 1.89 -18.60 6.46
N ILE A 258 3.18 -18.45 6.15
CA ILE A 258 3.82 -19.18 5.04
C ILE A 258 4.41 -20.53 5.45
N GLY A 259 4.23 -20.95 6.70
CA GLY A 259 4.76 -22.22 7.21
C GLY A 259 6.29 -22.27 7.19
N LYS A 260 6.98 -21.13 7.33
CA LYS A 260 8.45 -21.05 7.37
C LYS A 260 8.91 -20.59 8.74
N GLU A 261 10.06 -21.10 9.17
CA GLU A 261 10.85 -20.52 10.25
C GLU A 261 11.89 -19.57 9.65
N LYS A 262 12.37 -18.60 10.43
CA LYS A 262 13.39 -17.66 9.99
C LYS A 262 14.69 -18.39 9.64
N ILE A 263 15.18 -18.19 8.41
CA ILE A 263 16.53 -18.61 8.04
C ILE A 263 17.49 -17.61 8.70
N LEU A 264 18.21 -18.06 9.74
CA LEU A 264 19.19 -17.26 10.48
C LEU A 264 20.47 -17.03 9.66
#